data_AF-A0A931QJB0-F1
#
_entry.id   AF-A0A931QJB0-F1
#
_cell.length_a   1.000
_cell.length_b   1.000
_cell.length_c   1.000
_cell.angle_alpha   90.00
_cell.angle_beta   90.00
_cell.angle_gamma   90.00
#
_symmetry.space_group_name_H-M   'P 1'
#
loop_
_entity.id
_entity.type
_entity.pdbx_description
1 polymer ?
#
loop_
_entity_poly.entity_id
_entity_poly.type
_entity_poly.pdbx_seq_one_letter_code
_entity_poly.pdbx_strand_id
1 'polypeptide(L)'
;WAGHDAIVREAARRVPCHVRRREEFLPIPEEGLFAVVLDDDSEEERSYPFLRALSLSRRRMRTHVLTRRTAAEGSGEILKRVADARCLIVAVYASVAAWKGRAGLSPGPKGLLARLAVAAPGVVLAAFGSPYVLRGLGRRADRVLAYDDSLHVQEAAAAALAGEIPFKGRLVATVD
;
A
#
# COMPACT_ATOMS: atom_id res chain seq x y z
N TRP A 1 -28.20 0.16 13.96
CA TRP A 1 -26.92 -0.52 13.70
C TRP A 1 -26.50 -0.49 12.22
N ALA A 2 -27.34 -0.87 11.24
CA ALA A 2 -26.98 -0.79 9.81
C ALA A 2 -26.65 0.63 9.27
N GLY A 3 -27.25 1.67 9.86
CA GLY A 3 -27.00 3.07 9.45
C GLY A 3 -25.60 3.60 9.78
N HIS A 4 -24.97 3.13 10.86
CA HIS A 4 -23.62 3.60 11.24
C HIS A 4 -22.55 3.06 10.28
N ASP A 5 -22.66 1.80 9.87
CA ASP A 5 -21.69 1.17 8.96
C ASP A 5 -21.70 1.81 7.56
N ALA A 6 -22.88 2.20 7.06
CA ALA A 6 -23.02 2.93 5.80
C ALA A 6 -22.34 4.32 5.85
N ILE A 7 -22.47 5.03 6.97
CA ILE A 7 -21.81 6.33 7.17
C ILE A 7 -20.29 6.15 7.23
N VAL A 8 -19.79 5.15 7.96
CA VAL A 8 -18.36 4.84 8.04
C VAL A 8 -17.80 4.49 6.66
N ARG A 9 -18.53 3.70 5.85
CA ARG A 9 -18.14 3.40 4.45
C ARG A 9 -18.01 4.64 3.59
N GLU A 10 -19.00 5.53 3.63
CA GLU A 10 -18.96 6.75 2.82
C GLU A 10 -17.84 7.69 3.28
N ALA A 11 -17.57 7.76 4.59
CA ALA A 11 -16.43 8.51 5.12
C ALA A 11 -15.09 7.91 4.64
N ALA A 12 -14.94 6.58 4.70
CA ALA A 12 -13.73 5.89 4.29
C ALA A 12 -13.39 6.11 2.81
N ARG A 13 -14.39 6.22 1.92
CA ARG A 13 -14.21 6.55 0.49
C ARG A 13 -13.56 7.91 0.23
N ARG A 14 -13.52 8.79 1.24
CA ARG A 14 -12.92 10.14 1.14
C ARG A 14 -11.50 10.20 1.68
N VAL A 15 -10.99 9.11 2.28
CA VAL A 15 -9.68 9.09 2.93
C VAL A 15 -8.53 8.88 1.94
N PRO A 16 -8.55 7.86 1.03
CA PRO A 16 -7.42 7.60 0.17
C PRO A 16 -7.05 8.80 -0.72
N CYS A 17 -5.80 9.24 -0.59
CA CYS A 17 -5.23 10.32 -1.40
C CYS A 17 -4.19 9.75 -2.37
N HIS A 18 -4.29 10.10 -3.65
CA HIS A 18 -3.30 9.72 -4.66
C HIS A 18 -2.32 10.87 -4.90
N VAL A 19 -1.03 10.61 -4.69
CA VAL A 19 0.06 11.50 -5.07
C VAL A 19 0.67 10.97 -6.36
N ARG A 20 0.40 11.70 -7.45
CA ARG A 20 0.75 11.32 -8.82
C ARG A 20 2.24 11.36 -9.12
N ARG A 21 2.71 10.34 -9.84
CA ARG A 21 3.92 10.40 -10.67
C ARG A 21 3.68 11.28 -11.92
N ARG A 22 4.75 11.73 -12.58
CA ARG A 22 4.67 12.52 -13.84
C ARG A 22 3.95 11.79 -14.99
N GLU A 23 4.05 10.48 -15.02
CA GLU A 23 3.33 9.58 -15.92
C GLU A 23 2.36 8.77 -15.05
N GLU A 24 1.06 8.91 -15.29
CA GLU A 24 0.01 8.29 -14.49
C GLU A 24 -0.07 6.78 -14.80
N PHE A 25 0.06 5.93 -13.77
CA PHE A 25 -0.03 4.47 -13.92
C PHE A 25 -1.35 3.89 -13.36
N LEU A 26 -2.19 4.73 -12.74
CA LEU A 26 -3.51 4.33 -12.23
C LEU A 26 -4.60 4.59 -13.28
N PRO A 27 -5.67 3.76 -13.33
CA PRO A 27 -5.93 2.59 -12.49
C PRO A 27 -5.02 1.40 -12.80
N ILE A 28 -4.86 0.50 -11.82
CA ILE A 28 -3.98 -0.67 -11.96
C ILE A 28 -4.47 -1.61 -13.09
N PRO A 29 -3.57 -2.28 -13.83
CA PRO A 29 -3.94 -3.16 -14.92
C PRO A 29 -4.69 -4.40 -14.43
N GLU A 30 -5.43 -5.05 -15.34
CA GLU A 30 -6.16 -6.30 -15.05
C GLU A 30 -5.24 -7.51 -14.88
N GLU A 31 -4.11 -7.54 -15.60
CA GLU A 31 -3.15 -8.64 -15.60
C GLU A 31 -1.72 -8.16 -15.29
N GLY A 32 -0.87 -9.11 -14.88
CA GLY A 32 0.53 -8.83 -14.54
C GLY A 32 0.71 -8.07 -13.22
N LEU A 33 -0.29 -8.11 -12.34
CA LEU A 33 -0.26 -7.49 -11.02
C LEU A 33 0.41 -8.38 -9.98
N PHE A 34 1.33 -7.80 -9.22
CA PHE A 34 1.90 -8.39 -8.01
C PHE A 34 1.67 -7.43 -6.84
N ALA A 35 1.04 -7.90 -5.76
CA ALA A 35 0.94 -7.15 -4.52
C ALA A 35 1.91 -7.70 -3.46
N VAL A 36 2.75 -6.84 -2.89
CA VAL A 36 3.61 -7.14 -1.76
C VAL A 36 3.11 -6.37 -0.55
N VAL A 37 2.89 -7.05 0.56
CA VAL A 37 2.57 -6.42 1.84
C VAL A 37 3.84 -6.36 2.68
N LEU A 38 4.12 -5.19 3.23
CA LEU A 38 5.14 -4.96 4.25
C LEU A 38 4.43 -4.53 5.54
N ASP A 39 4.34 -5.43 6.50
CA ASP A 39 3.83 -5.12 7.84
C ASP A 39 5.00 -5.02 8.85
N ASP A 40 5.26 -3.81 9.34
CA ASP A 40 6.36 -3.56 10.28
C ASP A 40 5.96 -3.69 11.75
N ASP A 41 4.66 -3.70 12.06
CA ASP A 41 4.20 -3.68 13.46
C ASP A 41 3.54 -4.97 13.91
N SER A 42 3.05 -5.77 12.97
CA SER A 42 2.26 -6.95 13.24
C SER A 42 2.84 -8.17 12.55
N GLU A 43 2.72 -9.30 13.23
CA GLU A 43 2.87 -10.62 12.61
C GLU A 43 1.48 -11.21 12.23
N GLU A 44 0.39 -10.48 12.54
CA GLU A 44 -1.00 -10.82 12.19
C GLU A 44 -1.45 -10.13 10.88
N GLU A 45 -2.34 -10.76 10.12
CA GLU A 45 -2.76 -10.36 8.77
C GLU A 45 -3.67 -9.11 8.70
N ARG A 46 -3.15 -7.93 9.06
CA ARG A 46 -3.88 -6.65 8.93
C ARG A 46 -4.29 -6.31 7.51
N SER A 47 -3.55 -6.84 6.53
CA SER A 47 -3.75 -6.58 5.11
C SER A 47 -4.86 -7.39 4.45
N TYR A 48 -5.47 -8.35 5.17
CA TYR A 48 -6.50 -9.22 4.60
C TYR A 48 -7.64 -8.45 3.93
N PRO A 49 -8.23 -7.40 4.54
CA PRO A 49 -9.27 -6.60 3.87
C PRO A 49 -8.85 -6.03 2.53
N PHE A 50 -7.66 -5.44 2.45
CA PHE A 50 -7.10 -4.87 1.23
C PHE A 50 -6.89 -5.94 0.16
N LEU A 51 -6.19 -7.03 0.50
CA LEU A 51 -5.91 -8.11 -0.45
C LEU A 51 -7.19 -8.79 -0.94
N ARG A 52 -8.15 -9.00 -0.04
CA ARG A 52 -9.47 -9.56 -0.38
C ARG A 52 -10.19 -8.65 -1.37
N ALA A 53 -10.35 -7.36 -1.05
CA ALA A 53 -11.04 -6.41 -1.92
C ALA A 53 -10.37 -6.32 -3.30
N LEU A 54 -9.04 -6.27 -3.33
CA LEU A 54 -8.26 -6.23 -4.56
C LEU A 54 -8.42 -7.51 -5.41
N SER A 55 -8.53 -8.68 -4.77
CA SER A 55 -8.67 -9.97 -5.50
C SER A 55 -10.02 -10.14 -6.17
N LEU A 56 -11.05 -9.44 -5.69
CA LEU A 56 -12.38 -9.43 -6.32
C LEU A 56 -12.33 -8.74 -7.69
N SER A 57 -11.52 -7.69 -7.84
CA SER A 57 -11.38 -6.91 -9.07
C SER A 57 -10.16 -7.29 -9.91
N ARG A 58 -9.16 -7.95 -9.33
CA ARG A 58 -7.92 -8.40 -9.98
C ARG A 58 -7.62 -9.87 -9.66
N ARG A 59 -8.43 -10.77 -10.26
CA ARG A 59 -8.45 -12.21 -9.98
C ARG A 59 -7.14 -12.97 -10.25
N ARG A 60 -6.30 -12.45 -11.15
CA ARG A 60 -5.02 -13.09 -11.52
C ARG A 60 -3.80 -12.47 -10.83
N MET A 61 -4.00 -11.68 -9.78
CA MET A 61 -2.87 -11.09 -9.07
C MET A 61 -2.08 -12.15 -8.31
N ARG A 62 -0.77 -11.94 -8.21
CA ARG A 62 0.08 -12.65 -7.25
C ARG A 62 0.22 -11.81 -5.98
N THR A 63 0.28 -12.46 -4.82
CA THR A 63 0.47 -11.75 -3.55
C THR A 63 1.62 -12.34 -2.75
N HIS A 64 2.27 -11.52 -1.94
CA HIS A 64 3.24 -11.96 -0.95
C HIS A 64 3.19 -11.07 0.28
N VAL A 65 3.10 -11.66 1.46
CA VAL A 65 3.05 -10.93 2.74
C VAL A 65 4.39 -11.10 3.44
N LEU A 66 4.99 -9.98 3.81
CA LEU A 66 6.22 -9.94 4.59
C LEU A 66 5.96 -9.18 5.88
N THR A 67 6.31 -9.82 6.98
CA THR A 67 6.41 -9.20 8.30
C THR A 67 7.77 -8.54 8.47
N ARG A 68 7.96 -7.78 9.55
CA ARG A 68 9.23 -7.14 9.87
C ARG A 68 10.41 -8.13 9.82
N ARG A 69 10.24 -9.33 10.36
CA ARG A 69 11.28 -10.37 10.40
C ARG A 69 11.59 -10.90 9.01
N THR A 70 10.56 -11.33 8.29
CA THR A 70 10.72 -11.97 6.97
C THR A 70 11.19 -10.97 5.90
N ALA A 71 10.87 -9.68 6.03
CA ALA A 71 11.42 -8.63 5.18
C ALA A 71 12.94 -8.48 5.32
N ALA A 72 13.47 -8.63 6.54
CA ALA A 72 14.91 -8.56 6.80
C ALA A 72 15.66 -9.78 6.23
N GLU A 73 15.05 -10.96 6.29
CA GLU A 73 15.66 -12.24 5.88
C GLU A 73 15.46 -12.54 4.37
N GLY A 74 14.31 -12.17 3.79
CA GLY A 74 13.82 -12.67 2.48
C GLY A 74 13.89 -11.68 1.31
N SER A 75 14.61 -10.56 1.44
CA SER A 75 14.63 -9.49 0.44
C SER A 75 15.04 -9.92 -0.98
N GLY A 76 15.95 -10.88 -1.11
CA GLY A 76 16.44 -11.33 -2.42
C GLY A 76 15.42 -12.15 -3.21
N GLU A 77 14.68 -13.04 -2.53
CA GLU A 77 13.69 -13.91 -3.17
C GLU A 77 12.48 -13.13 -3.68
N ILE A 78 12.00 -12.17 -2.88
CA ILE A 78 10.86 -11.36 -3.29
C ILE A 78 11.18 -10.51 -4.52
N LEU A 79 12.40 -9.96 -4.61
CA LEU A 79 12.81 -9.18 -5.78
C LEU A 79 12.87 -10.02 -7.06
N LYS A 80 13.25 -11.31 -6.96
CA LYS A 80 13.16 -12.24 -8.10
C LYS A 80 11.72 -12.51 -8.50
N ARG A 81 10.81 -12.68 -7.53
CA ARG A 81 9.38 -12.97 -7.79
C ARG A 81 8.64 -11.82 -8.46
N VAL A 82 9.00 -10.57 -8.14
CA VAL A 82 8.35 -9.38 -8.71
C VAL A 82 8.98 -8.91 -10.02
N ALA A 83 10.11 -9.49 -10.46
CA ALA A 83 10.85 -9.03 -11.64
C ALA A 83 10.00 -9.02 -12.92
N ASP A 84 9.11 -10.00 -13.09
CA ASP A 84 8.21 -10.11 -14.25
C ASP A 84 6.86 -9.39 -14.04
N ALA A 85 6.69 -8.63 -12.95
CA ALA A 85 5.46 -7.90 -12.71
C ALA A 85 5.37 -6.69 -13.65
N ARG A 86 4.23 -6.55 -14.34
CA ARG A 86 3.92 -5.32 -15.09
C ARG A 86 3.57 -4.18 -14.12
N CYS A 87 2.85 -4.51 -13.07
CA CYS A 87 2.49 -3.61 -11.99
C CYS A 87 2.83 -4.25 -10.64
N LEU A 88 3.54 -3.50 -9.81
CA LEU A 88 3.83 -3.84 -8.43
C LEU A 88 3.09 -2.89 -7.49
N ILE A 89 2.21 -3.43 -6.66
CA ILE A 89 1.65 -2.72 -5.51
C ILE A 89 2.46 -3.11 -4.29
N VAL A 90 2.95 -2.12 -3.53
CA VAL A 90 3.58 -2.32 -2.23
C VAL A 90 2.69 -1.69 -1.17
N ALA A 91 1.94 -2.50 -0.43
CA ALA A 91 1.10 -2.06 0.68
C ALA A 91 1.91 -2.10 1.98
N VAL A 92 2.10 -0.94 2.59
CA VAL A 92 2.93 -0.74 3.78
C VAL A 92 2.04 -0.44 4.98
N TYR A 93 2.11 -1.28 6.00
CA TYR A 93 1.38 -1.13 7.26
C TYR A 93 2.38 -0.74 8.35
N ALA A 94 2.22 0.49 8.85
CA ALA A 94 3.10 1.02 9.90
C ALA A 94 2.37 2.08 10.72
N SER A 95 2.48 1.98 12.04
CA SER A 95 1.89 2.90 13.02
C SER A 95 2.96 3.81 13.61
N VAL A 96 2.60 5.08 13.83
CA VAL A 96 3.41 5.99 14.64
C VAL A 96 3.19 5.60 16.10
N ALA A 97 4.21 5.09 16.77
CA ALA A 97 4.14 4.79 18.19
C ALA A 97 5.34 5.40 18.92
N ALA A 98 5.06 6.19 19.97
CA ALA A 98 6.06 6.94 20.72
C ALA A 98 7.18 6.05 21.29
N TRP A 99 6.89 4.78 21.60
CA TRP A 99 7.85 3.82 22.14
C TRP A 99 8.83 3.24 21.10
N LYS A 100 8.57 3.40 19.79
CA LYS A 100 9.44 2.83 18.75
C LYS A 100 10.76 3.58 18.58
N GLY A 101 10.88 4.79 19.14
CA GLY A 101 12.07 5.64 19.05
C GLY A 101 12.45 6.08 17.63
N ARG A 102 11.60 5.80 16.64
CA ARG A 102 11.81 6.12 15.22
C ARG A 102 10.49 6.50 14.55
N ALA A 103 10.53 7.49 13.68
CA ALA A 103 9.43 7.81 12.79
C ALA A 103 9.56 6.94 11.52
N GLY A 104 8.95 5.76 11.51
CA GLY A 104 8.80 4.93 10.32
C GLY A 104 9.33 3.50 10.43
N LEU A 105 9.51 2.87 9.28
CA LEU A 105 9.84 1.44 9.14
C LEU A 105 11.17 1.05 9.79
N SER A 106 11.23 -0.19 10.29
CA SER A 106 12.49 -0.84 10.67
C SER A 106 13.48 -0.90 9.49
N PRO A 107 14.81 -0.92 9.72
CA PRO A 107 15.81 -0.85 8.65
C PRO A 107 15.65 -1.87 7.52
N GLY A 108 15.30 -3.12 7.85
CA GLY A 108 15.05 -4.18 6.87
C GLY A 108 13.89 -3.86 5.90
N PRO A 109 12.65 -3.72 6.42
CA PRO A 109 11.50 -3.27 5.63
C PRO A 109 11.74 -1.97 4.86
N LYS A 110 12.45 -0.99 5.46
CA LYS A 110 12.79 0.27 4.78
C LYS A 110 13.70 0.05 3.57
N GLY A 111 14.75 -0.75 3.71
CA GLY A 111 15.66 -1.08 2.62
C GLY A 111 14.97 -1.87 1.50
N LEU A 112 14.10 -2.82 1.87
CA LEU A 112 13.30 -3.57 0.91
C LEU A 112 12.30 -2.68 0.15
N LEU A 113 11.59 -1.80 0.86
CA LEU A 113 10.65 -0.84 0.25
C LEU A 113 11.34 0.03 -0.80
N ALA A 114 12.54 0.54 -0.52
CA ALA A 114 13.30 1.35 -1.48
C ALA A 114 13.66 0.58 -2.76
N ARG A 115 13.95 -0.71 -2.64
CA ARG A 115 14.24 -1.58 -3.80
C ARG A 115 12.97 -1.90 -4.58
N LEU A 116 11.87 -2.21 -3.90
CA LEU A 116 10.57 -2.47 -4.51
C LEU A 116 10.00 -1.24 -5.23
N ALA A 117 10.26 -0.02 -4.72
CA ALA A 117 9.82 1.24 -5.32
C ALA A 117 10.27 1.47 -6.77
N VAL A 118 11.24 0.68 -7.24
CA VAL A 118 11.80 0.75 -8.61
C VAL A 118 11.87 -0.62 -9.29
N ALA A 119 11.23 -1.64 -8.73
CA ALA A 119 11.41 -3.03 -9.17
C ALA A 119 10.55 -3.43 -10.39
N ALA A 120 9.59 -2.60 -10.80
CA ALA A 120 8.68 -2.86 -11.91
C ALA A 120 8.44 -1.60 -12.75
N PRO A 121 7.95 -1.72 -14.00
CA PRO A 121 7.62 -0.56 -14.84
C PRO A 121 6.59 0.37 -14.18
N GLY A 122 5.53 -0.20 -13.59
CA GLY A 122 4.57 0.50 -12.77
C GLY A 122 4.67 0.08 -11.31
N VAL A 123 4.90 1.05 -10.43
CA VAL A 123 4.94 0.81 -8.98
C VAL A 123 3.96 1.74 -8.29
N VAL A 124 3.17 1.17 -7.39
CA VAL A 124 2.24 1.88 -6.52
C VAL A 124 2.60 1.57 -5.07
N LEU A 125 2.88 2.60 -4.27
CA LEU A 125 3.15 2.49 -2.84
C LEU A 125 1.90 2.92 -2.07
N ALA A 126 1.25 2.00 -1.37
CA ALA A 126 0.08 2.30 -0.55
C ALA A 126 0.48 2.29 0.93
N ALA A 127 0.32 3.40 1.64
CA ALA A 127 0.61 3.50 3.06
C ALA A 127 -0.68 3.48 3.90
N PHE A 128 -0.79 2.47 4.74
CA PHE A 128 -1.86 2.29 5.73
C PHE A 128 -1.32 2.60 7.13
N GLY A 129 -2.05 3.43 7.87
CA GLY A 129 -1.57 4.06 9.10
C GLY A 129 -0.70 5.29 8.82
N SER A 130 0.63 5.16 8.89
CA SER A 130 1.55 6.30 8.81
C SER A 130 1.99 6.58 7.36
N PRO A 131 1.55 7.69 6.73
CA PRO A 131 1.96 8.05 5.36
C PRO A 131 3.46 8.39 5.25
N TYR A 132 4.10 8.76 6.37
CA TYR A 132 5.49 9.19 6.42
C TYR A 132 6.49 8.06 6.11
N VAL A 133 6.05 6.81 6.12
CA VAL A 133 6.89 5.67 5.73
C VAL A 133 7.32 5.70 4.26
N LEU A 134 6.61 6.46 3.42
CA LEU A 134 6.95 6.62 2.00
C LEU A 134 7.86 7.83 1.73
N ARG A 135 8.21 8.61 2.75
CA ARG A 135 9.05 9.81 2.62
C ARG A 135 10.45 9.44 2.14
N GLY A 136 11.03 10.24 1.25
CA GLY A 136 12.38 10.06 0.74
C GLY A 136 12.53 9.01 -0.37
N LEU A 137 11.43 8.38 -0.84
CA LEU A 137 11.46 7.42 -1.94
C LEU A 137 11.45 8.08 -3.33
N GLY A 138 11.39 9.41 -3.40
CA GLY A 138 11.31 10.17 -4.65
C GLY A 138 10.03 9.89 -5.46
N ARG A 139 9.90 10.53 -6.63
CA ARG A 139 8.66 10.48 -7.45
C ARG A 139 8.64 9.33 -8.48
N ARG A 140 9.27 8.19 -8.15
CA ARG A 140 9.42 7.05 -9.07
C ARG A 140 8.22 6.09 -9.07
N ALA A 141 7.40 6.16 -8.03
CA ALA A 141 6.19 5.36 -7.88
C ALA A 141 4.98 6.28 -7.63
N ASP A 142 3.80 5.84 -8.05
CA ASP A 142 2.55 6.43 -7.58
C ASP A 142 2.38 6.12 -6.08
N ARG A 143 1.82 7.06 -5.32
CA ARG A 143 1.61 6.85 -3.87
C ARG A 143 0.14 6.98 -3.50
N VAL A 144 -0.36 6.04 -2.74
CA VAL A 144 -1.67 6.11 -2.09
C VAL A 144 -1.46 6.29 -0.60
N LEU A 145 -1.96 7.39 -0.06
CA LEU A 145 -1.91 7.70 1.37
C LEU A 145 -3.29 7.42 1.96
N ALA A 146 -3.40 6.35 2.75
CA ALA A 146 -4.65 5.92 3.36
C ALA A 146 -4.81 6.41 4.81
N TYR A 147 -3.73 6.87 5.47
CA TYR A 147 -3.72 7.48 6.82
C TYR A 147 -4.24 6.63 8.00
N ASP A 148 -4.91 5.53 7.71
CA ASP A 148 -5.56 4.60 8.64
C ASP A 148 -5.53 3.20 8.02
N ASP A 149 -5.66 2.16 8.83
CA ASP A 149 -5.67 0.75 8.40
C ASP A 149 -7.01 0.05 8.68
N SER A 150 -8.10 0.78 8.93
CA SER A 150 -9.42 0.18 9.10
C SER A 150 -9.91 -0.57 7.85
N LEU A 151 -10.75 -1.57 8.08
CA LEU A 151 -11.42 -2.38 7.05
C LEU A 151 -11.95 -1.54 5.89
N HIS A 152 -12.75 -0.51 6.17
CA HIS A 152 -13.43 0.28 5.15
C HIS A 152 -12.46 1.16 4.35
N VAL A 153 -11.38 1.64 4.96
CA VAL A 153 -10.34 2.43 4.29
C VAL A 153 -9.52 1.53 3.35
N GLN A 154 -9.19 0.32 3.79
CA GLN A 154 -8.55 -0.69 2.95
C GLN A 154 -9.41 -1.07 1.74
N GLU A 155 -10.71 -1.31 1.94
CA GLU A 155 -11.66 -1.58 0.85
C GLU A 155 -11.75 -0.41 -0.14
N ALA A 156 -11.84 0.83 0.37
CA ALA A 156 -11.89 2.02 -0.46
C ALA A 156 -10.60 2.23 -1.27
N ALA A 157 -9.43 2.00 -0.67
CA ALA A 157 -8.15 2.09 -1.36
C ALA A 157 -8.05 1.06 -2.50
N ALA A 158 -8.46 -0.18 -2.27
CA ALA A 158 -8.49 -1.21 -3.31
C ALA A 158 -9.44 -0.84 -4.47
N ALA A 159 -10.65 -0.38 -4.16
CA ALA A 159 -11.62 0.06 -5.16
C ALA A 159 -11.09 1.25 -5.98
N ALA A 160 -10.43 2.21 -5.33
CA ALA A 160 -9.85 3.37 -6.00
C ALA A 160 -8.68 3.00 -6.91
N LEU A 161 -7.81 2.09 -6.46
CA LEU A 161 -6.72 1.54 -7.28
C LEU A 161 -7.24 0.79 -8.50
N ALA A 162 -8.34 0.06 -8.35
CA ALA A 162 -9.00 -0.67 -9.43
C ALA A 162 -9.76 0.24 -10.41
N GLY A 163 -9.95 1.52 -10.08
CA GLY A 163 -10.71 2.49 -10.88
C GLY A 163 -12.23 2.46 -10.66
N GLU A 164 -12.71 1.74 -9.66
CA GLU A 164 -14.14 1.61 -9.34
C GLU A 164 -14.72 2.87 -8.68
N ILE A 165 -13.86 3.59 -7.95
CA ILE A 165 -14.17 4.89 -7.34
C ILE A 165 -13.02 5.87 -7.57
N PRO A 166 -13.25 7.19 -7.61
CA PRO A 166 -12.16 8.16 -7.69
C PRO A 166 -11.45 8.32 -6.34
N PHE A 167 -10.16 8.66 -6.37
CA PHE A 167 -9.44 9.17 -5.19
C PHE A 167 -9.98 10.56 -4.82
N LYS A 168 -10.48 10.71 -3.59
CA LYS A 168 -11.06 11.97 -3.08
C LYS A 168 -10.25 12.61 -1.95
N GLY A 169 -9.29 11.87 -1.37
CA GLY A 169 -8.44 12.36 -0.30
C GLY A 169 -7.54 13.51 -0.76
N ARG A 170 -7.23 14.42 0.16
CA ARG A 170 -6.30 15.53 -0.06
C ARG A 170 -5.04 15.31 0.75
N LEU A 171 -3.91 15.76 0.21
CA LEU A 171 -2.63 15.71 0.91
C LEU A 171 -2.67 16.72 2.08
N VAL A 172 -2.67 16.21 3.31
CA VAL A 172 -2.72 17.05 4.53
C VAL A 172 -1.33 17.39 5.09
N ALA A 173 -0.29 16.69 4.64
CA ALA A 173 1.10 16.93 5.02
C ALA A 173 2.03 16.54 3.87
N THR A 174 3.12 17.27 3.68
CA THR A 174 4.09 17.02 2.60
C THR A 174 4.80 15.66 2.80
N VAL A 175 4.74 14.81 1.76
CA VAL A 175 5.45 13.54 1.69
C VAL A 175 6.33 13.58 0.45
N ASP A 176 7.52 14.20 0.56
CA ASP A 176 8.52 14.24 -0.52
C ASP A 176 9.48 13.04 -0.41
#